data_AF-A0A3B4Z215-F1
#
_entry.id   AF-A0A3B4Z215-F1
#
_cell.length_a   1.000
_cell.length_b   1.000
_cell.length_c   1.000
_cell.angle_alpha   90.00
_cell.angle_beta   90.00
_cell.angle_gamma   90.00
#
_symmetry.space_group_name_H-M   'P 1'
#
loop_
_entity.id
_entity.type
_entity.pdbx_description
1 polymer ?
#
loop_
_entity_poly.entity_id
_entity_poly.type
_entity_poly.pdbx_seq_one_letter_code
_entity_poly.pdbx_strand_id
1 'polypeptide(L)'
;METVQEFNTLVALYREQVISVGEISADCPSLRAQMHHTRSKGCSMARAAHQDLAVISVPEDGEIHPEICRLFIQLQCCLEMFITEMLKSMCLLGVLQLHRKRTDSEPKVDFRLDESSDVPILEDRSSSPIDFPQEQWLVGTDIENIERDMREMRNLLSKLRETMPLPLKNQDDSSLLNLTPHPMARQRKRRFPGLCCMVSG
;
A
#
# COMPACT_ATOMS: atom_id res chain seq x y z
N MET A 1 16.68 2.41 -5.60
CA MET A 1 16.30 0.98 -5.80
C MET A 1 15.83 0.34 -4.51
N GLU A 2 16.66 0.37 -3.46
CA GLU A 2 16.29 -0.07 -2.12
C GLU A 2 14.96 0.54 -1.65
N THR A 3 14.75 1.83 -1.91
CA THR A 3 13.49 2.56 -1.66
C THR A 3 12.25 1.92 -2.33
N VAL A 4 12.37 1.41 -3.56
CA VAL A 4 11.27 0.71 -4.26
C VAL A 4 11.01 -0.65 -3.61
N GLN A 5 12.05 -1.37 -3.20
CA GLN A 5 11.93 -2.67 -2.54
C GLN A 5 11.36 -2.55 -1.12
N GLU A 6 11.81 -1.55 -0.37
CA GLU A 6 11.26 -1.20 0.94
C GLU A 6 9.79 -0.80 0.82
N PHE A 7 9.45 0.02 -0.17
CA PHE A 7 8.06 0.37 -0.43
C PHE A 7 7.22 -0.88 -0.73
N ASN A 8 7.68 -1.78 -1.60
CA ASN A 8 6.98 -3.04 -1.89
C ASN A 8 6.75 -3.88 -0.61
N THR A 9 7.75 -3.92 0.28
CA THR A 9 7.63 -4.62 1.59
C THR A 9 6.57 -3.98 2.48
N LEU A 10 6.49 -2.64 2.51
CA LEU A 10 5.45 -1.92 3.25
C LEU A 10 4.06 -2.14 2.65
N VAL A 11 3.93 -2.21 1.32
CA VAL A 11 2.66 -2.52 0.66
C VAL A 11 2.19 -3.94 1.03
N ALA A 12 3.11 -4.90 1.03
CA ALA A 12 2.81 -6.27 1.46
C ALA A 12 2.36 -6.30 2.93
N LEU A 13 3.09 -5.62 3.83
CA LEU A 13 2.72 -5.54 5.25
C LEU A 13 1.36 -4.86 5.45
N TYR A 14 1.09 -3.76 4.73
CA TYR A 14 -0.19 -3.06 4.83
C TYR A 14 -1.35 -3.94 4.37
N ARG A 15 -1.15 -4.71 3.29
CA ARG A 15 -2.14 -5.69 2.82
C ARG A 15 -2.46 -6.75 3.87
N GLU A 16 -1.46 -7.32 4.53
CA GLU A 16 -1.70 -8.29 5.60
C GLU A 16 -2.49 -7.65 6.76
N GLN A 17 -2.17 -6.40 7.12
CA GLN A 17 -2.94 -5.67 8.13
C GLN A 17 -4.39 -5.41 7.69
N VAL A 18 -4.63 -5.08 6.41
CA VAL A 18 -5.97 -4.91 5.83
C VAL A 18 -6.76 -6.23 5.91
N ILE A 19 -6.11 -7.36 5.61
CA ILE A 19 -6.72 -8.69 5.76
C ILE A 19 -7.11 -8.92 7.22
N SER A 20 -6.22 -8.66 8.17
CA SER A 20 -6.52 -8.80 9.60
C SER A 20 -7.70 -7.94 10.06
N VAL A 21 -7.89 -6.73 9.53
CA VAL A 21 -9.10 -5.92 9.81
C VAL A 21 -10.37 -6.62 9.32
N GLY A 22 -10.31 -7.30 8.17
CA GLY A 22 -11.43 -8.06 7.63
C GLY A 22 -11.77 -9.34 8.40
N GLU A 23 -10.84 -9.85 9.21
CA GLU A 23 -11.01 -11.08 10.01
C GLU A 23 -11.56 -10.82 11.41
N ILE A 24 -11.34 -9.62 11.97
CA ILE A 24 -11.82 -9.25 13.31
C ILE A 24 -13.28 -8.75 13.26
N SER A 25 -14.06 -9.11 14.29
CA SER A 25 -15.47 -8.74 14.43
C SER A 25 -15.70 -7.43 15.21
N ALA A 26 -14.65 -6.89 15.83
CA ALA A 26 -14.68 -5.67 16.63
C ALA A 26 -13.45 -4.79 16.36
N ASP A 27 -13.54 -3.49 16.68
CA ASP A 27 -12.43 -2.56 16.49
C ASP A 27 -11.20 -2.96 17.33
N CYS A 28 -10.01 -2.75 16.75
CA CYS A 28 -8.72 -3.07 17.37
C CYS A 28 -7.78 -1.85 17.25
N PRO A 29 -7.71 -0.97 18.28
CA PRO A 29 -6.90 0.25 18.24
C PRO A 29 -5.41 0.01 17.97
N SER A 30 -4.84 -1.08 18.47
CA SER A 30 -3.44 -1.43 18.22
C SER A 30 -3.17 -1.76 16.75
N LEU A 31 -4.10 -2.49 16.09
CA LEU A 31 -4.00 -2.77 14.67
C LEU A 31 -4.15 -1.48 13.84
N ARG A 32 -5.09 -0.61 14.20
CA ARG A 32 -5.24 0.71 13.54
C ARG A 32 -3.98 1.57 13.67
N ALA A 33 -3.36 1.60 14.84
CA ALA A 33 -2.09 2.32 15.05
C ALA A 33 -0.96 1.75 14.19
N GLN A 34 -0.86 0.42 14.08
CA GLN A 34 0.12 -0.24 13.19
C GLN A 34 -0.15 0.08 11.72
N MET A 35 -1.41 0.01 11.29
CA MET A 35 -1.81 0.38 9.93
C MET A 35 -1.47 1.83 9.61
N HIS A 36 -1.77 2.75 10.51
CA HIS A 36 -1.39 4.15 10.37
C HIS A 36 0.13 4.28 10.18
N HIS A 37 0.92 3.63 11.05
CA HIS A 37 2.39 3.68 10.95
C HIS A 37 2.90 3.14 9.61
N THR A 38 2.45 1.94 9.20
CA THR A 38 2.81 1.34 7.91
C THR A 38 2.42 2.26 6.76
N ARG A 39 1.20 2.81 6.79
CA ARG A 39 0.66 3.68 5.75
C ARG A 39 1.47 4.97 5.61
N SER A 40 1.69 5.68 6.71
CA SER A 40 2.46 6.93 6.71
C SER A 40 3.90 6.70 6.21
N LYS A 41 4.54 5.62 6.65
CA LYS A 41 5.87 5.23 6.16
C LYS A 41 5.83 4.88 4.67
N GLY A 42 4.82 4.15 4.22
CA GLY A 42 4.59 3.82 2.81
C GLY A 42 4.43 5.06 1.94
N CYS A 43 3.64 6.05 2.37
CA CYS A 43 3.48 7.33 1.67
C CYS A 43 4.79 8.12 1.56
N SER A 44 5.61 8.11 2.60
CA SER A 44 6.94 8.73 2.57
C SER A 44 7.88 8.00 1.61
N MET A 45 7.89 6.65 1.68
CA MET A 45 8.76 5.82 0.87
C MET A 45 8.41 5.87 -0.63
N ALA A 46 7.12 5.89 -0.97
CA ALA A 46 6.66 6.04 -2.35
C ALA A 46 7.15 7.37 -2.97
N ARG A 47 7.07 8.47 -2.21
CA ARG A 47 7.57 9.77 -2.65
C ARG A 47 9.08 9.77 -2.84
N ALA A 48 9.82 9.20 -1.89
CA ALA A 48 11.28 9.06 -1.99
C ALA A 48 11.67 8.21 -3.22
N ALA A 49 11.03 7.04 -3.41
CA ALA A 49 11.28 6.17 -4.55
C ALA A 49 11.03 6.87 -5.90
N HIS A 50 9.96 7.67 -6.00
CA HIS A 50 9.69 8.47 -7.20
C HIS A 50 10.78 9.55 -7.42
N GLN A 51 11.21 10.24 -6.36
CA GLN A 51 12.28 11.24 -6.46
C GLN A 51 13.61 10.61 -6.88
N ASP A 52 13.99 9.49 -6.28
CA ASP A 52 15.19 8.73 -6.65
C ASP A 52 15.16 8.34 -8.14
N LEU A 53 14.01 7.85 -8.61
CA LEU A 53 13.84 7.48 -10.02
C LEU A 53 13.92 8.67 -10.95
N ALA A 54 13.32 9.81 -10.58
CA ALA A 54 13.40 11.03 -11.37
C ALA A 54 14.87 11.49 -11.54
N VAL A 55 15.69 11.43 -10.49
CA VAL A 55 17.10 11.82 -10.53
C VAL A 55 17.91 10.91 -11.47
N ILE A 56 17.72 9.59 -11.40
CA ILE A 56 18.50 8.65 -12.21
C ILE A 56 17.97 8.47 -13.64
N SER A 57 16.75 8.96 -13.92
CA SER A 57 16.14 8.88 -15.25
C SER A 57 16.66 9.92 -16.26
N VAL A 58 17.49 10.86 -15.82
CA VAL A 58 18.13 11.85 -16.68
C VAL A 58 19.21 11.15 -17.51
N PRO A 59 19.09 11.10 -18.85
CA PRO A 59 20.07 10.38 -19.68
C PRO A 59 21.40 11.13 -19.70
N GLU A 60 22.48 10.53 -19.20
CA GLU A 60 23.84 11.08 -19.41
C GLU A 60 24.36 10.75 -20.81
N ASP A 61 23.99 9.59 -21.38
CA ASP A 61 24.46 9.09 -22.69
C ASP A 61 23.32 8.92 -23.74
N GLY A 62 22.11 9.43 -23.45
CA GLY A 62 20.96 9.34 -24.35
C GLY A 62 20.22 7.99 -24.37
N GLU A 63 20.76 6.95 -23.72
CA GLU A 63 20.08 5.66 -23.54
C GLU A 63 19.63 5.43 -22.09
N ILE A 64 18.35 5.08 -21.91
CA ILE A 64 17.79 4.73 -20.60
C ILE A 64 18.09 3.26 -20.32
N HIS A 65 18.78 2.98 -19.21
CA HIS A 65 19.14 1.62 -18.84
C HIS A 65 17.87 0.76 -18.58
N PRO A 66 17.76 -0.47 -19.10
CA PRO A 66 16.56 -1.31 -18.93
C PRO A 66 16.14 -1.56 -17.48
N GLU A 67 17.11 -1.52 -16.56
CA GLU A 67 16.86 -1.65 -15.13
C GLU A 67 16.03 -0.48 -14.57
N ILE A 68 16.24 0.74 -15.07
CA ILE A 68 15.44 1.91 -14.68
C ILE A 68 13.98 1.70 -15.09
N CYS A 69 13.74 1.20 -16.30
CA CYS A 69 12.39 0.88 -16.77
C CYS A 69 11.69 -0.15 -15.87
N ARG A 70 12.40 -1.19 -15.42
CA ARG A 70 11.85 -2.18 -14.48
C ARG A 70 11.43 -1.54 -13.15
N LEU A 71 12.20 -0.58 -12.65
CA LEU A 71 11.88 0.13 -11.42
C LEU A 71 10.66 1.04 -11.55
N PHE A 72 10.49 1.70 -12.69
CA PHE A 72 9.27 2.46 -12.98
C PHE A 72 8.03 1.56 -12.99
N ILE A 73 8.12 0.40 -13.66
CA ILE A 73 7.04 -0.59 -13.67
C ILE A 73 6.75 -1.08 -12.24
N GLN A 74 7.79 -1.47 -11.50
CA GLN A 74 7.63 -1.99 -10.15
C GLN A 74 7.01 -0.94 -9.21
N LEU A 75 7.49 0.31 -9.25
CA LEU A 75 6.94 1.39 -8.43
C LEU A 75 5.49 1.69 -8.81
N GLN A 76 5.16 1.69 -10.11
CA GLN A 76 3.78 1.87 -10.58
C GLN A 76 2.86 0.79 -10.01
N CYS A 77 3.23 -0.49 -10.17
CA CYS A 77 2.44 -1.60 -9.66
C CYS A 77 2.29 -1.54 -8.14
N CYS A 78 3.37 -1.24 -7.41
CA CYS A 78 3.33 -1.10 -5.95
C CYS A 78 2.38 0.02 -5.53
N LEU A 79 2.40 1.16 -6.23
CA LEU A 79 1.57 2.31 -5.91
C LEU A 79 0.08 2.05 -6.20
N GLU A 80 -0.24 1.40 -7.31
CA GLU A 80 -1.59 0.97 -7.65
C GLU A 80 -2.16 -0.02 -6.62
N MET A 81 -1.35 -1.01 -6.22
CA MET A 81 -1.72 -1.94 -5.15
C MET A 81 -1.94 -1.18 -3.83
N PHE A 82 -1.04 -0.29 -3.44
CA PHE A 82 -1.13 0.45 -2.19
C PHE A 82 -2.40 1.32 -2.11
N ILE A 83 -2.73 2.04 -3.19
CA ILE A 83 -3.97 2.81 -3.32
C ILE A 83 -5.20 1.91 -3.18
N THR A 84 -5.15 0.71 -3.78
CA THR A 84 -6.25 -0.27 -3.70
C THR A 84 -6.41 -0.80 -2.28
N GLU A 85 -5.32 -1.12 -1.59
CA GLU A 85 -5.36 -1.56 -0.19
C GLU A 85 -5.81 -0.44 0.76
N MET A 86 -5.45 0.82 0.49
CA MET A 86 -6.01 1.98 1.20
C MET A 86 -7.53 2.03 1.07
N LEU A 87 -8.05 1.89 -0.15
CA LEU A 87 -9.50 1.86 -0.38
C LEU A 87 -10.19 0.72 0.38
N LYS A 88 -9.63 -0.49 0.34
CA LYS A 88 -10.16 -1.64 1.10
C LYS A 88 -10.17 -1.36 2.59
N SER A 89 -9.08 -0.82 3.15
CA SER A 89 -9.01 -0.48 4.57
C SER A 89 -10.07 0.54 4.99
N MET A 90 -10.33 1.58 4.16
CA MET A 90 -11.40 2.54 4.43
C MET A 90 -12.77 1.86 4.46
N CYS A 91 -13.06 1.01 3.48
CA CYS A 91 -14.33 0.29 3.42
C CYS A 91 -14.53 -0.61 4.66
N LEU A 92 -13.51 -1.38 5.03
CA LEU A 92 -13.57 -2.27 6.20
C LEU A 92 -13.76 -1.49 7.51
N LEU A 93 -13.00 -0.42 7.72
CA LEU A 93 -13.16 0.45 8.89
C LEU A 93 -14.55 1.11 8.92
N GLY A 94 -15.09 1.51 7.76
CA GLY A 94 -16.45 2.04 7.66
C GLY A 94 -17.53 1.02 8.05
N VAL A 95 -17.34 -0.25 7.69
CA VAL A 95 -18.23 -1.35 8.11
C VAL A 95 -18.16 -1.57 9.62
N LEU A 96 -16.96 -1.57 10.22
CA LEU A 96 -16.79 -1.69 11.68
C LEU A 96 -17.47 -0.53 12.44
N GLN A 97 -17.39 0.70 11.92
CA GLN A 97 -18.14 1.84 12.49
C GLN A 97 -19.65 1.63 12.44
N LEU A 98 -20.18 1.08 11.33
CA LEU A 98 -21.61 0.85 11.17
C LEU A 98 -22.14 -0.26 12.08
N HIS A 99 -21.40 -1.37 12.21
CA HIS A 99 -21.79 -2.48 13.09
C HIS A 99 -21.88 -2.02 14.55
N ARG A 100 -20.91 -1.23 15.04
CA ARG A 100 -20.97 -0.64 16.38
C ARG A 100 -22.23 0.22 16.57
N LYS A 101 -22.51 1.11 15.61
CA LYS A 101 -23.71 1.96 15.65
C LYS A 101 -25.02 1.15 15.70
N ARG A 102 -25.08 -0.02 15.05
CA ARG A 102 -26.27 -0.88 15.01
C ARG A 102 -26.46 -1.69 16.29
N THR A 103 -25.40 -2.25 16.86
CA THR A 103 -25.45 -2.99 18.14
C THR A 103 -25.87 -2.10 19.31
N ASP A 104 -25.50 -0.82 19.30
CA ASP A 104 -25.87 0.12 20.36
C ASP A 104 -27.29 0.73 20.20
N SER A 105 -27.95 0.51 19.04
CA SER A 105 -29.30 1.03 18.75
C SER A 105 -30.41 -0.02 18.93
N GLU A 106 -30.08 -1.28 19.27
CA GLU A 106 -31.10 -2.28 19.59
C GLU A 106 -31.74 -1.95 20.96
N PRO A 107 -33.08 -1.80 21.03
CA PRO A 107 -33.74 -1.59 22.31
C PRO A 107 -33.54 -2.85 23.13
N LYS A 108 -32.80 -2.73 24.23
CA LYS A 108 -32.75 -3.74 25.28
C LYS A 108 -34.20 -4.01 25.70
N VAL A 109 -34.76 -5.14 25.27
CA VAL A 109 -36.13 -5.53 25.61
C VAL A 109 -36.19 -5.65 27.12
N ASP A 110 -36.79 -4.65 27.74
CA ASP A 110 -37.01 -4.58 29.18
C ASP A 110 -38.13 -5.58 29.50
N PHE A 111 -37.74 -6.80 29.90
CA PHE A 111 -38.68 -7.74 30.51
C PHE A 111 -39.08 -7.15 31.87
N ARG A 112 -40.12 -6.32 31.86
CA ARG A 112 -40.86 -5.91 33.04
C ARG A 112 -41.62 -7.13 33.58
N LEU A 113 -40.97 -7.94 34.40
CA LEU A 113 -41.66 -8.77 35.38
C LEU A 113 -41.91 -7.89 36.61
N ASP A 114 -43.17 -7.68 36.91
CA ASP A 114 -43.65 -6.83 37.98
C ASP A 114 -43.66 -7.56 39.34
N GLU A 115 -43.33 -6.77 40.36
CA GLU A 115 -43.65 -6.90 41.79
C GLU A 115 -43.05 -8.07 42.63
N SER A 116 -42.02 -7.78 43.46
CA SER A 116 -42.15 -7.77 44.93
C SER A 116 -40.80 -7.82 45.72
N SER A 117 -40.71 -6.94 46.72
CA SER A 117 -39.89 -6.91 47.97
C SER A 117 -38.37 -6.56 47.99
N ASP A 118 -38.12 -5.44 48.69
CA ASP A 118 -37.07 -5.10 49.68
C ASP A 118 -35.56 -5.07 49.31
N VAL A 119 -35.01 -3.84 49.43
CA VAL A 119 -33.57 -3.43 49.48
C VAL A 119 -32.94 -3.89 50.83
N PRO A 120 -31.59 -3.92 51.06
CA PRO A 120 -30.48 -3.41 50.23
C PRO A 120 -29.19 -4.26 50.18
N ILE A 121 -28.28 -4.04 49.21
CA ILE A 121 -26.82 -4.13 49.40
C ILE A 121 -26.10 -3.30 48.34
N LEU A 122 -25.16 -2.52 48.84
CA LEU A 122 -24.32 -1.56 48.15
C LEU A 122 -23.27 -2.33 47.34
N GLU A 123 -23.44 -2.43 46.02
CA GLU A 123 -22.36 -2.82 45.11
C GLU A 123 -21.87 -1.57 44.39
N ASP A 124 -20.69 -1.12 44.85
CA ASP A 124 -19.82 -0.15 44.24
C ASP A 124 -19.40 -0.61 42.84
N ARG A 125 -20.28 -0.40 41.85
CA ARG A 125 -19.85 -0.33 40.46
C ARG A 125 -19.43 1.10 40.20
N SER A 126 -18.15 1.37 40.45
CA SER A 126 -17.38 2.41 39.79
C SER A 126 -17.66 2.37 38.28
N SER A 127 -18.65 3.13 37.84
CA SER A 127 -18.87 3.47 36.44
C SER A 127 -17.80 4.49 36.06
N SER A 128 -16.70 3.98 35.50
CA SER A 128 -15.72 4.83 34.82
C SER A 128 -16.46 5.66 33.75
N PRO A 129 -16.15 6.96 33.59
CA PRO A 129 -16.79 7.78 32.59
C PRO A 129 -16.36 7.31 31.19
N ILE A 130 -17.27 6.64 30.48
CA ILE A 130 -17.58 6.84 29.06
C ILE A 130 -16.36 7.23 28.19
N ASP A 131 -15.57 6.23 27.76
CA ASP A 131 -14.60 6.36 26.64
C ASP A 131 -15.29 6.36 25.25
N PHE A 132 -16.63 6.40 25.23
CA PHE A 132 -17.49 6.12 24.08
C PHE A 132 -17.35 7.11 22.90
N PRO A 133 -17.30 8.44 23.08
CA PRO A 133 -17.16 9.38 21.95
C PRO A 133 -15.76 9.36 21.36
N GLN A 134 -14.75 9.04 22.17
CA GLN A 134 -13.35 9.22 21.82
C GLN A 134 -12.89 8.13 20.85
N GLU A 135 -13.25 6.88 21.07
CA GLU A 135 -12.93 5.78 20.15
C GLU A 135 -13.61 5.89 18.78
N GLN A 136 -14.90 6.26 18.74
CA GLN A 136 -15.62 6.45 17.48
C GLN A 136 -15.04 7.61 16.66
N TRP A 137 -14.66 8.71 17.33
CA TRP A 137 -14.01 9.85 16.68
C TRP A 137 -12.63 9.50 16.10
N LEU A 138 -11.91 8.58 16.77
CA LEU A 138 -10.62 8.09 16.30
C LEU A 138 -10.72 7.26 15.00
N VAL A 139 -11.72 6.37 14.86
CA VAL A 139 -11.90 5.62 13.59
C VAL A 139 -12.32 6.56 12.45
N GLY A 140 -13.16 7.58 12.73
CA GLY A 140 -13.54 8.58 11.73
C GLY A 140 -12.33 9.35 11.20
N THR A 141 -11.47 9.79 12.12
CA THR A 141 -10.22 10.47 11.80
C THR A 141 -9.27 9.58 10.98
N ASP A 142 -9.20 8.28 11.28
CA ASP A 142 -8.41 7.34 10.48
C ASP A 142 -8.90 7.25 9.04
N ILE A 143 -10.22 7.17 8.81
CA ILE A 143 -10.80 7.12 7.47
C ILE A 143 -10.46 8.39 6.68
N GLU A 144 -10.64 9.56 7.28
CA GLU A 144 -10.31 10.85 6.63
C GLU A 144 -8.82 10.95 6.28
N ASN A 145 -7.95 10.46 7.17
CA ASN A 145 -6.52 10.42 6.92
C ASN A 145 -6.16 9.45 5.78
N ILE A 146 -6.77 8.25 5.73
CA ILE A 146 -6.56 7.33 4.60
C ILE A 146 -7.02 7.96 3.29
N GLU A 147 -8.16 8.66 3.29
CA GLU A 147 -8.69 9.30 2.10
C GLU A 147 -7.73 10.38 1.56
N ARG A 148 -7.17 11.20 2.46
CA ARG A 148 -6.15 12.21 2.12
C ARG A 148 -4.91 11.57 1.52
N ASP A 149 -4.36 10.58 2.21
CA ASP A 149 -3.16 9.86 1.78
C ASP A 149 -3.39 9.17 0.42
N MET A 150 -4.57 8.57 0.22
CA MET A 150 -4.94 7.92 -1.04
C MET A 150 -5.01 8.93 -2.20
N ARG A 151 -5.57 10.13 -1.98
CA ARG A 151 -5.55 11.19 -3.01
C ARG A 151 -4.12 11.60 -3.35
N GLU A 152 -3.27 11.77 -2.35
CA GLU A 152 -1.86 12.10 -2.58
C GLU A 152 -1.12 11.01 -3.35
N MET A 153 -1.35 9.73 -3.02
CA MET A 153 -0.76 8.60 -3.74
C MET A 153 -1.27 8.49 -5.18
N ARG A 154 -2.55 8.80 -5.45
CA ARG A 154 -3.09 8.90 -6.82
C ARG A 154 -2.42 10.02 -7.61
N ASN A 155 -2.22 11.18 -6.98
CA ASN A 155 -1.50 12.28 -7.61
C ASN A 155 -0.04 11.91 -7.92
N LEU A 156 0.61 11.17 -7.03
CA LEU A 156 1.95 10.64 -7.27
C LEU A 156 1.98 9.62 -8.43
N LEU A 157 0.97 8.75 -8.52
CA LEU A 157 0.83 7.78 -9.60
C LEU A 157 0.68 8.47 -10.97
N SER A 158 -0.12 9.54 -11.03
CA SER A 158 -0.23 10.36 -12.25
C SER A 158 1.13 10.95 -12.65
N LYS A 159 1.87 11.54 -11.70
CA LYS A 159 3.22 12.09 -11.96
C LYS A 159 4.21 11.02 -12.40
N LEU A 160 4.14 9.82 -11.82
CA LEU A 160 4.99 8.69 -12.21
C LEU A 160 4.75 8.29 -13.66
N ARG A 161 3.48 8.22 -14.09
CA ARG A 161 3.11 7.89 -15.48
C ARG A 161 3.53 8.99 -16.47
N GLU A 162 3.51 10.25 -16.04
CA GLU A 162 3.98 11.38 -16.85
C GLU A 162 5.51 11.36 -17.06
N THR A 163 6.25 10.99 -16.02
CA THR A 163 7.72 10.96 -16.00
C THR A 163 8.31 9.64 -16.49
N MET A 164 7.46 8.67 -16.83
CA MET A 164 7.89 7.35 -17.28
C MET A 164 8.66 7.43 -18.61
N PRO A 165 9.79 6.69 -18.76
CA PRO A 165 10.56 6.60 -19.99
C PRO A 165 9.70 6.35 -21.25
N LEU A 166 10.00 7.04 -22.35
CA LEU A 166 9.30 6.86 -23.65
C LEU A 166 9.16 5.40 -24.12
N PRO A 167 10.16 4.51 -23.95
CA PRO A 167 10.01 3.10 -24.30
C PRO A 167 8.87 2.39 -23.56
N LEU A 168 8.48 2.87 -22.37
CA LEU A 168 7.34 2.36 -21.61
C LEU A 168 6.03 3.09 -21.98
N LYS A 169 6.10 4.39 -22.27
CA LYS A 169 4.91 5.19 -22.63
C LYS A 169 4.32 4.81 -23.99
N ASN A 170 5.15 4.30 -24.90
CA ASN A 170 4.74 3.85 -26.23
C ASN A 170 4.43 2.35 -26.32
N GLN A 171 4.41 1.62 -25.19
CA GLN A 171 3.92 0.24 -25.16
C GLN A 171 2.39 0.25 -25.08
N ASP A 172 1.74 0.16 -26.24
CA ASP A 172 0.33 -0.21 -26.30
C ASP A 172 0.12 -1.60 -25.65
N ASP A 173 -0.98 -1.80 -24.92
CA ASP A 173 -1.33 -3.03 -24.16
C ASP A 173 -1.15 -4.34 -24.96
N SER A 174 -1.19 -4.28 -26.30
CA SER A 174 -0.95 -5.40 -27.21
C SER A 174 0.47 -5.97 -27.20
N SER A 175 1.46 -5.25 -26.65
CA SER A 175 2.87 -5.68 -26.62
C SER A 175 3.26 -6.47 -25.36
N LEU A 176 2.48 -6.37 -24.28
CA LEU A 176 2.74 -7.08 -23.01
C LEU A 176 2.58 -8.60 -23.11
N LEU A 177 1.84 -9.09 -24.12
CA LEU A 177 1.66 -10.53 -24.38
C LEU A 177 2.70 -11.12 -25.36
N ASN A 178 3.53 -10.28 -25.98
CA ASN A 178 4.58 -10.71 -26.91
C ASN A 178 5.96 -10.56 -26.28
N LEU A 179 6.18 -11.27 -25.16
CA LEU A 179 7.52 -11.53 -24.66
C LEU A 179 8.21 -12.55 -25.58
N THR A 180 8.63 -12.11 -26.77
CA THR A 180 9.68 -12.83 -27.50
C THR A 180 10.96 -12.64 -26.69
N PRO A 181 11.56 -13.69 -26.12
CA PRO A 181 12.81 -13.53 -25.37
C PRO A 181 13.85 -12.94 -26.31
N HIS A 182 14.35 -11.75 -26.01
CA HIS A 182 15.51 -11.24 -26.72
C HIS A 182 16.66 -12.23 -26.46
N PRO A 183 17.28 -12.80 -27.50
CA PRO A 183 18.34 -13.77 -27.30
C PRO A 183 19.47 -13.06 -26.56
N MET A 184 19.83 -13.57 -25.38
CA MET A 184 21.01 -13.11 -24.65
C MET A 184 22.21 -13.31 -25.56
N ALA A 185 22.69 -12.23 -26.17
CA ALA A 185 23.91 -12.24 -26.96
C ALA A 185 25.05 -12.61 -26.01
N ARG A 186 25.44 -13.89 -26.05
CA ARG A 186 26.60 -14.43 -25.36
C ARG A 186 27.81 -13.66 -25.89
N GLN A 187 28.27 -12.63 -25.15
CA GLN A 187 29.49 -11.92 -25.49
C GLN A 187 30.65 -12.91 -25.47
N ARG A 188 31.04 -13.40 -26.66
CA ARG A 188 32.27 -14.17 -26.85
C ARG A 188 33.42 -13.16 -26.72
N LYS A 189 34.05 -13.17 -25.56
CA LYS A 189 35.25 -12.41 -25.20
C LYS A 189 36.26 -12.47 -26.37
N ARG A 190 36.53 -11.33 -27.02
CA ARG A 190 37.58 -11.22 -28.04
C ARG A 190 38.91 -11.64 -27.41
N ARG A 191 39.50 -12.74 -27.88
CA ARG A 191 40.93 -13.01 -27.73
C ARG A 191 41.61 -12.70 -29.07
N PHE A 192 42.38 -11.61 -29.10
CA PHE A 192 43.56 -11.49 -29.95
C PHE A 192 44.77 -11.61 -29.01
N PRO A 193 45.96 -12.13 -29.42
CA PRO A 193 46.60 -12.00 -30.75
C PRO A 193 47.30 -13.28 -31.27
N GLY A 194 47.85 -13.26 -32.50
CA GLY A 194 48.82 -14.27 -32.97
C GLY A 194 49.02 -14.30 -34.49
N LEU A 195 50.16 -13.79 -34.94
CA LEU A 195 50.68 -13.69 -36.32
C LEU A 195 51.23 -15.03 -36.87
N CYS A 196 51.56 -15.05 -38.18
CA CYS A 196 52.36 -16.04 -38.96
C CYS A 196 51.58 -17.21 -39.61
N CYS A 197 51.69 -17.57 -40.90
CA CYS A 197 52.57 -17.19 -42.02
C CYS A 197 51.87 -17.46 -43.38
N MET A 198 52.30 -16.75 -44.43
CA MET A 198 52.06 -17.08 -45.84
C MET A 198 52.86 -18.32 -46.28
N VAL A 199 52.31 -19.15 -47.17
CA VAL A 199 53.07 -19.82 -48.25
C VAL A 199 52.15 -19.96 -49.47
N SER A 200 52.60 -19.40 -50.60
CA SER A 200 52.16 -19.76 -51.95
C SER A 200 52.94 -20.98 -52.43
N GLY A 201 52.28 -21.87 -53.18
CA GLY A 201 52.86 -23.01 -53.89
C GLY A 201 51.77 -23.79 -54.58
#